data_AF-A0A258SDR8-F1
#
_entry.id   AF-A0A258SDR8-F1
#
_cell.length_a   1.000
_cell.length_b   1.000
_cell.length_c   1.000
_cell.angle_alpha   90.00
_cell.angle_beta   90.00
_cell.angle_gamma   90.00
#
_symmetry.space_group_name_H-M   'P 1'
#
loop_
_entity.id
_entity.type
_entity.pdbx_description
1 polymer ?
#
loop_
_entity_poly.entity_id
_entity_poly.type
_entity_poly.pdbx_seq_one_letter_code
_entity_poly.pdbx_strand_id
1 'polypeptide(L)'
;MTGRFGLTTLLALALVTTSGCVTLPKRLYSEQEQSIAQMPGIPGARFWADDPAAFMRARPERLAGRAEAMLAISGGSDDGAYGAGFLNGWSQSGKRPEFTVVTGVSTGALIAPFAFLGARYDDRVKAAYTTISQRDIYKLRLPPTALLSTSVATTGPLWRLLNTYVTDAVIDEVAAAHRNGRRLFVGTANLDAQRGVVWNLGVIADSKAPGRYRLFRQVLLASSAVPALFPPVVIDAQSGGKLIREAHVDGATSGSLLVVPPGVITTSGIGTDVSDLYLLVNGQLGGDFKIVKGGILAIASRAFTLATAAAVREQTATAYLWSKRYGARYHLSYITSGFEPGPPHKPFDTAYMNRLYAFGLSQGLAQKWASAPPSGDPVAP
;
A
#
# COMPACT_ATOMS: atom_id res chain seq x y z
N MET A 1 42.88 51.27 -46.97
CA MET A 1 42.72 51.24 -45.49
C MET A 1 41.33 50.77 -45.19
N THR A 2 41.25 49.55 -44.69
CA THR A 2 40.06 48.69 -44.56
C THR A 2 39.54 48.71 -43.11
N GLY A 3 38.23 48.87 -42.96
CA GLY A 3 37.46 48.71 -41.71
C GLY A 3 36.02 49.09 -41.99
N ARG A 4 34.97 48.35 -41.66
CA ARG A 4 34.76 47.40 -40.56
C ARG A 4 33.82 46.26 -41.02
N PHE A 5 34.20 45.04 -40.67
CA PHE A 5 33.30 43.89 -40.53
C PHE A 5 32.60 43.94 -39.17
N GLY A 6 31.44 43.30 -39.07
CA GLY A 6 30.74 43.00 -37.81
C GLY A 6 29.23 42.84 -38.06
N LEU A 7 28.82 41.95 -38.96
CA LEU A 7 28.38 40.59 -38.61
C LEU A 7 27.41 40.57 -37.41
N THR A 8 26.15 40.88 -37.71
CA THR A 8 24.97 40.56 -36.91
C THR A 8 24.98 39.06 -36.58
N THR A 9 25.51 38.73 -35.40
CA THR A 9 25.47 37.37 -34.87
C THR A 9 24.07 37.16 -34.29
N LEU A 10 23.14 36.72 -35.16
CA LEU A 10 21.91 36.04 -34.75
C LEU A 10 22.33 34.80 -33.96
N LEU A 11 22.42 34.92 -32.63
CA LEU A 11 22.48 33.77 -31.74
C LEU A 11 21.09 33.12 -31.81
N ALA A 12 20.92 32.21 -32.78
CA ALA A 12 19.85 31.24 -32.76
C ALA A 12 20.07 30.39 -31.51
N LEU A 13 19.44 30.79 -30.42
CA LEU A 13 19.23 29.95 -29.25
C LEU A 13 18.26 28.86 -29.71
N ALA A 14 18.80 27.84 -30.39
CA ALA A 14 18.13 26.58 -30.58
C ALA A 14 17.98 25.98 -29.17
N LEU A 15 16.91 26.40 -28.49
CA LEU A 15 16.28 25.62 -27.44
C LEU A 15 15.89 24.31 -28.12
N VAL A 16 16.81 23.36 -28.14
CA VAL A 16 16.46 21.96 -28.24
C VAL A 16 15.70 21.68 -26.95
N THR A 17 14.41 21.98 -26.95
CA THR A 17 13.46 21.38 -26.03
C THR A 17 13.42 19.91 -26.39
N THR A 18 14.44 19.15 -25.97
CA THR A 18 14.25 17.73 -25.75
C THR A 18 13.30 17.66 -24.56
N SER A 19 12.01 17.75 -24.85
CA SER A 19 10.97 17.15 -24.04
C SER A 19 11.43 15.70 -23.90
N GLY A 20 12.11 15.40 -22.79
CA GLY A 20 12.48 14.06 -22.42
C GLY A 20 11.20 13.30 -22.13
N CYS A 21 10.48 12.92 -23.18
CA CYS A 21 9.39 11.95 -23.13
C CYS A 21 10.03 10.62 -22.78
N VAL A 22 10.39 10.46 -21.52
CA VAL A 22 10.86 9.19 -21.01
C VAL A 22 9.59 8.40 -20.80
N THR A 23 9.38 7.47 -21.72
CA THR A 23 8.18 6.66 -21.79
C THR A 23 8.45 5.34 -21.10
N LEU A 24 7.42 4.77 -20.46
CA LEU A 24 7.49 3.38 -20.01
C LEU A 24 7.87 2.49 -21.21
N PRO A 25 8.60 1.37 -21.00
CA PRO A 25 8.88 0.43 -22.07
C PRO A 25 7.61 0.09 -22.84
N LYS A 26 7.69 -0.04 -24.17
CA LYS A 26 6.53 -0.39 -25.00
C LYS A 26 5.91 -1.69 -24.47
N ARG A 27 4.65 -1.61 -24.05
CA ARG A 27 3.82 -2.74 -23.61
C ARG A 27 2.86 -3.05 -24.75
N LEU A 28 2.89 -4.28 -25.23
CA LEU A 28 2.17 -4.71 -26.44
C LEU A 28 1.22 -5.85 -26.06
N TYR A 29 0.06 -5.48 -25.53
CA TYR A 29 -1.04 -6.40 -25.30
C TYR A 29 -2.39 -5.68 -25.45
N SER A 30 -3.45 -6.41 -25.79
CA SER A 30 -4.81 -5.88 -25.90
C SER A 30 -5.55 -5.89 -24.56
N GLU A 31 -6.63 -5.12 -24.43
CA GLU A 31 -7.52 -5.18 -23.28
C GLU A 31 -8.06 -6.59 -23.03
N GLN A 32 -8.39 -7.32 -24.11
CA GLN A 32 -8.82 -8.72 -24.02
C GLN A 32 -7.72 -9.63 -23.47
N GLU A 33 -6.47 -9.44 -23.91
CA GLU A 33 -5.34 -10.21 -23.36
C GLU A 33 -5.14 -9.90 -21.87
N GLN A 34 -5.34 -8.64 -21.45
CA GLN A 34 -5.21 -8.25 -20.04
C GLN A 34 -6.32 -8.83 -19.16
N SER A 35 -7.56 -8.86 -19.66
CA SER A 35 -8.73 -9.26 -18.87
C SER A 35 -8.70 -10.74 -18.49
N ILE A 36 -8.05 -11.58 -19.32
CA ILE A 36 -7.88 -13.01 -19.07
C ILE A 36 -6.48 -13.40 -18.57
N ALA A 37 -5.60 -12.41 -18.35
CA ALA A 37 -4.22 -12.67 -17.95
C ALA A 37 -4.13 -13.29 -16.56
N GLN A 38 -3.23 -14.26 -16.41
CA GLN A 38 -2.96 -14.96 -15.16
C GLN A 38 -1.47 -14.96 -14.83
N MET A 39 -1.13 -15.22 -13.56
CA MET A 39 0.26 -15.42 -13.17
C MET A 39 0.72 -16.82 -13.61
N PRO A 40 1.85 -16.95 -14.33
CA PRO A 40 2.33 -18.24 -14.80
C PRO A 40 2.46 -19.27 -13.66
N GLY A 41 1.69 -20.36 -13.74
CA GLY A 41 1.72 -21.45 -12.76
C GLY A 41 1.14 -21.11 -11.37
N ILE A 42 0.45 -19.99 -11.21
CA ILE A 42 -0.15 -19.56 -9.93
C ILE A 42 -1.61 -19.12 -10.14
N PRO A 43 -2.55 -20.06 -10.40
CA PRO A 43 -3.96 -19.73 -10.52
C PRO A 43 -4.48 -19.10 -9.22
N GLY A 44 -5.30 -18.06 -9.32
CA GLY A 44 -5.84 -17.34 -8.15
C GLY A 44 -4.86 -16.39 -7.46
N ALA A 45 -3.67 -16.15 -8.03
CA ALA A 45 -2.69 -15.20 -7.49
C ALA A 45 -3.24 -13.78 -7.35
N ARG A 46 -4.17 -13.37 -8.22
CA ARG A 46 -4.80 -12.05 -8.22
C ARG A 46 -6.23 -12.07 -8.74
N PHE A 47 -6.97 -11.03 -8.40
CA PHE A 47 -8.28 -10.70 -8.95
C PHE A 47 -8.49 -9.19 -8.95
N TRP A 48 -9.49 -8.72 -9.70
CA TRP A 48 -9.82 -7.30 -9.75
C TRP A 48 -10.55 -6.86 -8.47
N ALA A 49 -10.20 -5.69 -7.93
CA ALA A 49 -10.77 -5.18 -6.68
C ALA A 49 -12.26 -4.84 -6.79
N ASP A 50 -12.73 -4.59 -8.01
CA ASP A 50 -14.11 -4.31 -8.40
C ASP A 50 -14.89 -5.57 -8.83
N ASP A 51 -14.36 -6.78 -8.58
CA ASP A 51 -15.06 -8.05 -8.78
C ASP A 51 -15.46 -8.67 -7.42
N PRO A 52 -16.68 -8.40 -6.92
CA PRO A 52 -17.17 -8.96 -5.66
C PRO A 52 -17.20 -10.48 -5.66
N ALA A 53 -17.50 -11.12 -6.81
CA ALA A 53 -17.61 -12.57 -6.89
C ALA A 53 -16.24 -13.22 -6.74
N ALA A 54 -15.19 -12.64 -7.33
CA ALA A 54 -13.82 -13.10 -7.12
C ALA A 54 -13.36 -12.93 -5.67
N PHE A 55 -13.67 -11.80 -5.04
CA PHE A 55 -13.37 -11.60 -3.63
C PHE A 55 -14.04 -12.68 -2.76
N MET A 56 -15.33 -12.96 -2.99
CA MET A 56 -16.05 -14.00 -2.25
C MET A 56 -15.48 -15.40 -2.45
N ARG A 57 -15.06 -15.76 -3.68
CA ARG A 57 -14.38 -17.04 -3.95
C ARG A 57 -13.02 -17.15 -3.26
N ALA A 58 -12.31 -16.04 -3.06
CA ALA A 58 -10.99 -16.03 -2.45
C ALA A 58 -11.02 -16.06 -0.91
N ARG A 59 -12.19 -15.88 -0.29
CA ARG A 59 -12.38 -15.87 1.18
C ARG A 59 -11.92 -17.20 1.81
N PRO A 60 -11.55 -17.17 3.10
CA PRO A 60 -11.32 -18.42 3.83
C PRO A 60 -12.62 -19.25 3.85
N GLU A 61 -12.48 -20.58 3.75
CA GLU A 61 -13.61 -21.47 4.00
C GLU A 61 -14.02 -21.37 5.47
N ARG A 62 -15.32 -21.50 5.73
CA ARG A 62 -15.86 -21.40 7.09
C ARG A 62 -15.37 -22.57 7.94
N LEU A 63 -14.45 -22.29 8.86
CA LEU A 63 -14.04 -23.24 9.89
C LEU A 63 -15.05 -23.16 11.05
N ALA A 64 -15.81 -24.23 11.27
CA ALA A 64 -16.78 -24.31 12.35
C ALA A 64 -16.13 -23.99 13.71
N GLY A 65 -16.74 -23.07 14.47
CA GLY A 65 -16.27 -22.67 15.80
C GLY A 65 -15.18 -21.59 15.84
N ARG A 66 -14.70 -21.08 14.70
CA ARG A 66 -13.72 -19.98 14.65
C ARG A 66 -14.35 -18.69 14.17
N ALA A 67 -14.52 -17.73 15.09
CA ALA A 67 -14.93 -16.37 14.75
C ALA A 67 -13.92 -15.72 13.79
N GLU A 68 -14.38 -15.21 12.65
CA GLU A 68 -13.51 -14.59 11.66
C GLU A 68 -13.13 -13.18 12.14
N ALA A 69 -11.81 -12.96 12.32
CA ALA A 69 -11.23 -11.66 12.68
C ALA A 69 -10.42 -11.13 11.48
N MET A 70 -10.90 -10.05 10.88
CA MET A 70 -10.29 -9.40 9.73
C MET A 70 -9.55 -8.14 10.17
N LEU A 71 -8.29 -7.99 9.72
CA LEU A 71 -7.51 -6.77 9.88
C LEU A 71 -7.21 -6.15 8.51
N ALA A 72 -7.62 -4.91 8.29
CA ALA A 72 -7.20 -4.13 7.14
C ALA A 72 -6.27 -2.99 7.58
N ILE A 73 -5.12 -2.89 6.93
CA ILE A 73 -4.08 -1.91 7.23
C ILE A 73 -3.96 -0.93 6.07
N SER A 74 -4.14 0.36 6.34
CA SER A 74 -4.12 1.36 5.27
C SER A 74 -2.72 1.71 4.80
N GLY A 75 -2.64 2.41 3.67
CA GLY A 75 -1.46 3.20 3.33
C GLY A 75 -1.21 4.36 4.30
N GLY A 76 -0.07 5.02 4.16
CA GLY A 76 0.31 6.14 5.02
C GLY A 76 1.76 6.59 4.95
N SER A 77 2.58 6.10 3.99
CA SER A 77 4.01 6.46 3.93
C SER A 77 4.72 6.16 5.26
N ASP A 78 5.44 7.13 5.81
CA ASP A 78 6.11 7.18 7.11
C ASP A 78 5.15 7.15 8.30
N ASP A 79 3.87 7.49 8.11
CA ASP A 79 2.86 7.35 9.16
C ASP A 79 2.56 5.88 9.51
N GLY A 80 3.08 4.93 8.73
CA GLY A 80 3.13 3.51 9.09
C GLY A 80 3.75 3.20 10.44
N ALA A 81 4.58 4.10 10.95
CA ALA A 81 5.12 4.00 12.30
C ALA A 81 4.00 3.93 13.36
N TYR A 82 2.86 4.59 13.14
CA TYR A 82 1.68 4.47 13.98
C TYR A 82 1.18 3.03 14.05
N GLY A 83 0.89 2.42 12.89
CA GLY A 83 0.37 1.05 12.84
C GLY A 83 1.37 0.02 13.36
N ALA A 84 2.66 0.22 13.09
CA ALA A 84 3.74 -0.59 13.68
C ALA A 84 3.74 -0.53 15.22
N GLY A 85 3.64 0.68 15.78
CA GLY A 85 3.52 0.89 17.23
C GLY A 85 2.27 0.25 17.78
N PHE A 86 1.11 0.53 17.18
CA PHE A 86 -0.19 0.03 17.61
C PHE A 86 -0.21 -1.50 17.67
N LEU A 87 0.26 -2.18 16.62
CA LEU A 87 0.29 -3.64 16.58
C LEU A 87 1.18 -4.24 17.68
N ASN A 88 2.35 -3.63 17.95
CA ASN A 88 3.21 -4.08 19.05
C ASN A 88 2.53 -3.85 20.41
N GLY A 89 1.98 -2.67 20.64
CA GLY A 89 1.32 -2.34 21.90
C GLY A 89 0.12 -3.26 22.17
N TRP A 90 -0.64 -3.58 21.12
CA TRP A 90 -1.75 -4.49 21.21
C TRP A 90 -1.30 -5.92 21.52
N SER A 91 -0.20 -6.40 20.93
CA SER A 91 0.42 -7.66 21.33
C SER A 91 0.86 -7.65 22.80
N GLN A 92 1.46 -6.55 23.28
CA GLN A 92 1.90 -6.40 24.67
C GLN A 92 0.74 -6.43 25.67
N SER A 93 -0.45 -5.97 25.27
CA SER A 93 -1.66 -6.11 26.09
C SER A 93 -2.14 -7.57 26.23
N GLY A 94 -1.63 -8.49 25.40
CA GLY A 94 -2.08 -9.89 25.35
C GLY A 94 -3.47 -10.08 24.73
N LYS A 95 -4.03 -9.06 24.07
CA LYS A 95 -5.40 -9.06 23.53
C LYS A 95 -5.48 -9.04 22.00
N ARG A 96 -4.34 -8.98 21.30
CA ARG A 96 -4.30 -9.05 19.83
C ARG A 96 -4.72 -10.46 19.37
N PRO A 97 -5.83 -10.61 18.62
CA PRO A 97 -6.29 -11.91 18.15
C PRO A 97 -5.40 -12.41 17.01
N GLU A 98 -5.49 -13.71 16.71
CA GLU A 98 -4.98 -14.25 15.46
C GLU A 98 -5.99 -13.98 14.32
N PHE A 99 -5.60 -13.13 13.38
CA PHE A 99 -6.46 -12.76 12.25
C PHE A 99 -6.62 -13.90 11.25
N THR A 100 -7.85 -14.20 10.85
CA THR A 100 -8.17 -15.12 9.74
C THR A 100 -7.91 -14.47 8.39
N VAL A 101 -8.12 -13.15 8.29
CA VAL A 101 -7.85 -12.37 7.08
C VAL A 101 -7.04 -11.13 7.46
N VAL A 102 -5.92 -10.90 6.77
CA VAL A 102 -5.18 -9.64 6.85
C VAL A 102 -5.07 -9.03 5.46
N THR A 103 -5.35 -7.75 5.35
CA THR A 103 -5.21 -6.99 4.11
C THR A 103 -4.32 -5.77 4.30
N GLY A 104 -3.60 -5.39 3.25
CA GLY A 104 -2.70 -4.25 3.29
C GLY A 104 -2.58 -3.53 1.96
N VAL A 105 -2.43 -2.20 2.03
CA VAL A 105 -2.15 -1.34 0.88
C VAL A 105 -0.99 -0.41 1.20
N SER A 106 -0.07 -0.18 0.25
CA SER A 106 1.08 0.71 0.46
C SER A 106 1.91 0.26 1.66
N THR A 107 2.29 1.18 2.53
CA THR A 107 2.85 0.91 3.86
C THR A 107 2.13 -0.24 4.59
N GLY A 108 0.80 -0.31 4.53
CA GLY A 108 0.03 -1.42 5.12
C GLY A 108 0.34 -2.77 4.50
N ALA A 109 0.66 -2.85 3.20
CA ALA A 109 1.11 -4.08 2.55
C ALA A 109 2.48 -4.55 3.08
N LEU A 110 3.35 -3.63 3.51
CA LEU A 110 4.64 -3.97 4.11
C LEU A 110 4.49 -4.51 5.54
N ILE A 111 3.49 -4.02 6.28
CA ILE A 111 3.17 -4.47 7.65
C ILE A 111 2.36 -5.79 7.63
N ALA A 112 1.47 -5.96 6.66
CA ALA A 112 0.47 -7.03 6.63
C ALA A 112 1.05 -8.45 6.75
N PRO A 113 2.14 -8.87 6.08
CA PRO A 113 2.73 -10.19 6.26
C PRO A 113 3.13 -10.47 7.71
N PHE A 114 3.66 -9.48 8.42
CA PHE A 114 4.09 -9.63 9.81
C PHE A 114 2.91 -9.62 10.78
N ALA A 115 1.93 -8.74 10.57
CA ALA A 115 0.68 -8.74 11.32
C ALA A 115 -0.06 -10.09 11.19
N PHE A 116 -0.05 -10.65 9.97
CA PHE A 116 -0.56 -11.97 9.64
C PHE A 116 0.21 -13.07 10.38
N LEU A 117 1.54 -13.07 10.39
CA LEU A 117 2.28 -14.14 11.07
C LEU A 117 2.24 -14.05 12.61
N GLY A 118 1.94 -12.88 13.17
CA GLY A 118 1.68 -12.71 14.60
C GLY A 118 2.78 -11.94 15.35
N ALA A 119 2.65 -11.88 16.68
CA ALA A 119 3.43 -11.00 17.55
C ALA A 119 4.95 -11.24 17.51
N ARG A 120 5.40 -12.45 17.10
CA ARG A 120 6.84 -12.77 16.96
C ARG A 120 7.59 -11.88 15.98
N TYR A 121 6.87 -11.17 15.11
CA TYR A 121 7.45 -10.25 14.14
C TYR A 121 7.38 -8.77 14.55
N ASP A 122 6.83 -8.44 15.72
CA ASP A 122 6.60 -7.04 16.10
C ASP A 122 7.90 -6.25 16.25
N ASP A 123 8.98 -6.87 16.75
CA ASP A 123 10.30 -6.22 16.82
C ASP A 123 10.91 -5.99 15.43
N ARG A 124 10.63 -6.89 14.49
CA ARG A 124 11.04 -6.72 13.09
C ARG A 124 10.30 -5.56 12.45
N VAL A 125 8.99 -5.44 12.68
CA VAL A 125 8.20 -4.30 12.20
C VAL A 125 8.65 -3.00 12.88
N LYS A 126 8.91 -3.01 14.19
CA LYS A 126 9.49 -1.87 14.91
C LYS A 126 10.77 -1.39 14.24
N ALA A 127 11.74 -2.29 14.01
CA ALA A 127 13.00 -1.92 13.37
C ALA A 127 12.76 -1.26 12.00
N ALA A 128 11.88 -1.84 11.17
CA ALA A 128 11.55 -1.30 9.85
C ALA A 128 11.03 0.14 9.87
N TYR A 129 10.33 0.55 10.94
CA TYR A 129 9.74 1.90 11.05
C TYR A 129 10.50 2.85 11.98
N THR A 130 11.47 2.36 12.76
CA THR A 130 12.17 3.19 13.77
C THR A 130 13.68 3.33 13.51
N THR A 131 14.27 2.49 12.66
CA THR A 131 15.71 2.54 12.34
C THR A 131 15.99 2.87 10.88
N ILE A 132 14.98 2.80 10.01
CA ILE A 132 15.09 3.12 8.59
C ILE A 132 14.90 4.62 8.40
N SER A 133 15.63 5.18 7.44
CA SER A 133 15.54 6.60 7.07
C SER A 133 15.32 6.75 5.56
N GLN A 134 15.04 7.97 5.10
CA GLN A 134 14.80 8.27 3.67
C GLN A 134 15.84 7.63 2.73
N ARG A 135 17.14 7.67 3.07
CA ARG A 135 18.25 7.13 2.25
C ARG A 135 18.19 5.62 2.05
N ASP A 136 17.53 4.91 2.96
CA ASP A 136 17.41 3.46 2.94
C ASP A 136 16.22 3.03 2.05
N ILE A 137 15.23 3.92 1.91
CA ILE A 137 14.00 3.70 1.14
C ILE A 137 14.19 4.13 -0.31
N TYR A 138 14.81 5.29 -0.55
CA TYR A 138 15.09 5.76 -1.90
C TYR A 138 16.31 6.67 -2.01
N LYS A 139 16.88 6.68 -3.21
CA LYS A 139 17.86 7.67 -3.66
C LYS A 139 17.23 8.57 -4.70
N LEU A 140 17.26 9.88 -4.47
CA LEU A 140 16.87 10.88 -5.47
C LEU A 140 17.85 10.82 -6.64
N ARG A 141 17.34 10.84 -7.87
CA ARG A 141 18.16 10.98 -9.07
C ARG A 141 18.71 12.42 -9.16
N LEU A 142 20.00 12.57 -9.49
CA LEU A 142 20.63 13.88 -9.68
C LEU A 142 20.33 14.44 -11.08
N PRO A 143 20.23 15.77 -11.27
CA PRO A 143 20.15 16.36 -12.60
C PRO A 143 21.38 15.97 -13.46
N PRO A 144 21.25 15.71 -14.77
CA PRO A 144 20.04 15.80 -15.61
C PRO A 144 19.20 14.51 -15.64
N THR A 145 19.62 13.43 -14.98
CA THR A 145 18.94 12.11 -15.05
C THR A 145 17.51 12.11 -14.48
N ALA A 146 17.18 13.05 -13.59
CA ALA A 146 15.81 13.23 -13.11
C ALA A 146 14.86 13.84 -14.17
N LEU A 147 15.38 14.68 -15.08
CA LEU A 147 14.59 15.29 -16.17
C LEU A 147 14.33 14.29 -17.31
N LEU A 148 15.17 13.26 -17.39
CA LEU A 148 15.09 12.16 -18.36
C LEU A 148 14.53 10.88 -17.70
N SER A 149 13.64 10.98 -16.72
CA SER A 149 13.08 9.79 -16.06
C SER A 149 11.59 9.94 -15.73
N THR A 150 10.84 8.84 -15.79
CA THR A 150 9.44 8.76 -15.36
C THR A 150 9.26 8.82 -13.83
N SER A 151 10.35 8.90 -13.06
CA SER A 151 10.34 8.89 -11.60
C SER A 151 11.55 9.59 -11.02
N VAL A 152 11.44 10.10 -9.80
CA VAL A 152 12.54 10.81 -9.13
C VAL A 152 13.35 9.91 -8.19
N ALA A 153 12.84 8.73 -7.84
CA ALA A 153 13.52 7.73 -7.02
C ALA A 153 13.83 6.43 -7.79
N THR A 154 14.80 5.67 -7.31
CA THR A 154 15.02 4.26 -7.70
C THR A 154 14.38 3.31 -6.67
N THR A 155 13.84 2.18 -7.13
CA THR A 155 13.26 1.13 -6.25
C THR A 155 14.30 0.19 -5.65
N GLY A 156 15.57 0.27 -6.06
CA GLY A 156 16.65 -0.62 -5.60
C GLY A 156 16.86 -0.66 -4.08
N PRO A 157 16.88 0.48 -3.36
CA PRO A 157 16.98 0.49 -1.89
C PRO A 157 15.80 -0.21 -1.21
N LEU A 158 14.55 0.14 -1.58
CA LEU A 158 13.35 -0.52 -1.07
C LEU A 158 13.30 -2.03 -1.39
N TRP A 159 13.75 -2.43 -2.59
CA TRP A 159 13.88 -3.85 -2.94
C TRP A 159 14.87 -4.59 -2.02
N ARG A 160 16.00 -3.98 -1.66
CA ARG A 160 16.95 -4.58 -0.71
C ARG A 160 16.34 -4.71 0.68
N LEU A 161 15.63 -3.68 1.16
CA LEU A 161 14.89 -3.76 2.43
C LEU A 161 13.87 -4.89 2.43
N LEU A 162 13.09 -5.03 1.35
CA LEU A 162 12.15 -6.15 1.20
C LEU A 162 12.83 -7.52 1.28
N ASN A 163 13.98 -7.70 0.64
CA ASN A 163 14.73 -8.96 0.74
C ASN A 163 15.27 -9.22 2.16
N THR A 164 15.68 -8.17 2.88
CA THR A 164 16.17 -8.28 4.27
C THR A 164 15.06 -8.64 5.25
N TYR A 165 13.89 -7.99 5.15
CA TYR A 165 12.82 -8.12 6.14
C TYR A 165 11.86 -9.26 5.81
N VAL A 166 11.52 -9.42 4.53
CA VAL A 166 10.61 -10.45 4.01
C VAL A 166 11.45 -11.55 3.39
N THR A 167 12.18 -12.31 4.21
CA THR A 167 13.03 -13.45 3.78
C THR A 167 12.19 -14.60 3.21
N ASP A 168 12.82 -15.55 2.51
CA ASP A 168 12.10 -16.71 1.95
C ASP A 168 11.39 -17.52 3.06
N ALA A 169 12.01 -17.63 4.25
CA ALA A 169 11.40 -18.25 5.42
C ALA A 169 10.10 -17.56 5.88
N VAL A 170 10.05 -16.22 5.85
CA VAL A 170 8.82 -15.45 6.14
C VAL A 170 7.73 -15.81 5.13
N ILE A 171 8.09 -15.92 3.86
CA ILE A 171 7.15 -16.27 2.79
C ILE A 171 6.66 -17.71 2.96
N ASP A 172 7.52 -18.64 3.36
CA ASP A 172 7.14 -20.03 3.64
C ASP A 172 6.23 -20.15 4.87
N GLU A 173 6.41 -19.30 5.89
CA GLU A 173 5.48 -19.20 7.01
C GLU A 173 4.11 -18.65 6.58
N VAL A 174 4.08 -17.70 5.63
CA VAL A 174 2.81 -17.23 5.03
C VAL A 174 2.11 -18.37 4.30
N ALA A 175 2.85 -19.19 3.55
CA ALA A 175 2.30 -20.39 2.91
C ALA A 175 1.71 -21.37 3.93
N ALA A 176 2.42 -21.62 5.04
CA ALA A 176 1.93 -22.49 6.11
C ALA A 176 0.62 -21.96 6.75
N ALA A 177 0.58 -20.66 7.07
CA ALA A 177 -0.63 -20.03 7.59
C ALA A 177 -1.79 -20.03 6.57
N HIS A 178 -1.48 -19.92 5.27
CA HIS A 178 -2.46 -20.02 4.19
C HIS A 178 -3.11 -21.40 4.12
N ARG A 179 -2.30 -22.47 4.18
CA ARG A 179 -2.78 -23.86 4.23
C ARG A 179 -3.65 -24.13 5.45
N ASN A 180 -3.43 -23.41 6.55
CA ASN A 180 -4.27 -23.45 7.76
C ASN A 180 -5.55 -22.58 7.66
N GLY A 181 -5.95 -22.19 6.45
CA GLY A 181 -7.21 -21.50 6.19
C GLY A 181 -7.15 -19.98 6.30
N ARG A 182 -5.99 -19.38 6.59
CA ARG A 182 -5.86 -17.92 6.71
C ARG A 182 -5.63 -17.27 5.34
N ARG A 183 -5.96 -15.98 5.19
CA ARG A 183 -5.79 -15.23 3.93
C ARG A 183 -5.01 -13.93 4.14
N LEU A 184 -4.03 -13.69 3.28
CA LEU A 184 -3.26 -12.45 3.23
C LEU A 184 -3.46 -11.81 1.85
N PHE A 185 -4.03 -10.61 1.83
CA PHE A 185 -4.31 -9.86 0.61
C PHE A 185 -3.55 -8.54 0.54
N VAL A 186 -3.03 -8.19 -0.63
CA VAL A 186 -2.35 -6.91 -0.86
C VAL A 186 -2.90 -6.21 -2.08
N GLY A 187 -3.10 -4.90 -2.00
CA GLY A 187 -3.64 -4.07 -3.08
C GLY A 187 -2.55 -3.38 -3.90
N THR A 188 -2.69 -3.40 -5.21
CA THR A 188 -1.93 -2.54 -6.15
C THR A 188 -2.91 -1.91 -7.13
N ALA A 189 -2.50 -0.91 -7.90
CA ALA A 189 -3.28 -0.46 -9.04
C ALA A 189 -2.56 -0.75 -10.35
N ASN A 190 -3.28 -1.33 -11.31
CA ASN A 190 -2.80 -1.52 -12.66
C ASN A 190 -3.04 -0.23 -13.46
N LEU A 191 -1.96 0.40 -13.91
CA LEU A 191 -2.02 1.68 -14.62
C LEU A 191 -2.70 1.57 -15.98
N ASP A 192 -2.53 0.45 -16.67
CA ASP A 192 -3.05 0.26 -18.02
C ASP A 192 -4.54 -0.05 -18.00
N ALA A 193 -4.98 -0.82 -17.01
CA ALA A 193 -6.39 -1.12 -16.78
C ALA A 193 -7.15 0.01 -16.07
N GLN A 194 -6.44 0.93 -15.42
CA GLN A 194 -6.98 1.89 -14.44
C GLN A 194 -7.83 1.22 -13.34
N ARG A 195 -7.42 0.04 -12.89
CA ARG A 195 -8.19 -0.80 -11.95
C ARG A 195 -7.33 -1.26 -10.78
N GLY A 196 -7.97 -1.36 -9.62
CA GLY A 196 -7.38 -1.98 -8.43
C GLY A 196 -7.22 -3.48 -8.63
N VAL A 197 -6.11 -4.02 -8.17
CA VAL A 197 -5.78 -5.45 -8.21
C VAL A 197 -5.50 -5.92 -6.80
N VAL A 198 -6.23 -6.94 -6.37
CA VAL A 198 -6.00 -7.63 -5.11
C VAL A 198 -5.17 -8.87 -5.38
N TRP A 199 -4.04 -8.98 -4.68
CA TRP A 199 -3.12 -10.10 -4.76
C TRP A 199 -3.31 -11.02 -3.56
N ASN A 200 -3.48 -12.31 -3.79
CA ASN A 200 -3.51 -13.33 -2.75
C ASN A 200 -2.08 -13.82 -2.49
N LEU A 201 -1.43 -13.18 -1.51
CA LEU A 201 -0.06 -13.51 -1.14
C LEU A 201 0.07 -14.90 -0.52
N GLY A 202 -1.01 -15.43 0.08
CA GLY A 202 -1.07 -16.82 0.55
C GLY A 202 -0.96 -17.82 -0.60
N VAL A 203 -1.73 -17.61 -1.67
CA VAL A 203 -1.68 -18.46 -2.88
C VAL A 203 -0.33 -18.35 -3.58
N ILE A 204 0.22 -17.14 -3.71
CA ILE A 204 1.55 -16.94 -4.29
C ILE A 204 2.60 -17.69 -3.46
N ALA A 205 2.58 -17.50 -2.13
CA ALA A 205 3.49 -18.16 -1.23
C ALA A 205 3.36 -19.69 -1.28
N ASP A 206 2.14 -20.24 -1.34
CA ASP A 206 1.92 -21.70 -1.34
C ASP A 206 2.19 -22.37 -2.70
N SER A 207 2.36 -21.59 -3.77
CA SER A 207 2.59 -22.13 -5.11
C SER A 207 3.91 -22.88 -5.25
N LYS A 208 4.01 -23.75 -6.27
CA LYS A 208 5.26 -24.42 -6.66
C LYS A 208 6.04 -23.67 -7.74
N ALA A 209 5.59 -22.46 -8.10
CA ALA A 209 6.21 -21.70 -9.18
C ALA A 209 7.63 -21.24 -8.77
N PRO A 210 8.66 -21.40 -9.62
CA PRO A 210 10.03 -21.03 -9.28
C PRO A 210 10.20 -19.55 -8.96
N GLY A 211 9.31 -18.68 -9.49
CA GLY A 211 9.32 -17.24 -9.26
C GLY A 211 8.55 -16.76 -8.02
N ARG A 212 7.97 -17.64 -7.19
CA ARG A 212 7.01 -17.27 -6.14
C ARG A 212 7.55 -16.22 -5.16
N TYR A 213 8.78 -16.41 -4.69
CA TYR A 213 9.40 -15.50 -3.72
C TYR A 213 9.67 -14.11 -4.31
N ARG A 214 10.11 -14.08 -5.58
CA ARG A 214 10.32 -12.83 -6.31
C ARG A 214 8.99 -12.11 -6.53
N LEU A 215 7.96 -12.82 -7.01
CA LEU A 215 6.63 -12.25 -7.24
C LEU A 215 6.04 -11.69 -5.95
N PHE A 216 6.12 -12.43 -4.84
CA PHE A 216 5.64 -11.97 -3.53
C PHE A 216 6.23 -10.61 -3.17
N ARG A 217 7.57 -10.47 -3.24
CA ARG A 217 8.26 -9.20 -2.96
C ARG A 217 7.97 -8.13 -4.01
N GLN A 218 7.79 -8.51 -5.28
CA GLN A 218 7.44 -7.56 -6.34
C GLN A 218 6.05 -6.96 -6.13
N VAL A 219 5.09 -7.75 -5.67
CA VAL A 219 3.75 -7.27 -5.30
C VAL A 219 3.83 -6.28 -4.14
N LEU A 220 4.62 -6.59 -3.10
CA LEU A 220 4.86 -5.65 -1.99
C LEU A 220 5.50 -4.35 -2.47
N LEU A 221 6.54 -4.46 -3.32
CA LEU A 221 7.20 -3.31 -3.91
C LEU A 221 6.22 -2.46 -4.74
N ALA A 222 5.40 -3.10 -5.57
CA ALA A 222 4.40 -2.44 -6.39
C ALA A 222 3.36 -1.73 -5.53
N SER A 223 2.88 -2.38 -4.47
CA SER A 223 1.91 -1.82 -3.55
C SER A 223 2.43 -0.55 -2.86
N SER A 224 3.74 -0.41 -2.67
CA SER A 224 4.39 0.77 -2.06
C SER A 224 5.03 1.75 -3.08
N ALA A 225 4.83 1.55 -4.38
CA ALA A 225 5.40 2.40 -5.43
C ALA A 225 4.52 3.62 -5.69
N VAL A 226 4.59 4.62 -4.80
CA VAL A 226 3.80 5.87 -4.89
C VAL A 226 4.08 6.58 -6.22
N PRO A 227 3.06 6.89 -7.04
CA PRO A 227 3.24 7.64 -8.28
C PRO A 227 3.98 8.95 -8.10
N ALA A 228 4.66 9.41 -9.16
CA ALA A 228 5.58 10.56 -9.19
C ALA A 228 6.85 10.39 -8.34
N LEU A 229 6.81 9.69 -7.21
CA LEU A 229 7.98 9.39 -6.39
C LEU A 229 8.76 8.19 -6.95
N PHE A 230 8.08 7.06 -7.15
CA PHE A 230 8.68 5.81 -7.62
C PHE A 230 8.24 5.45 -9.04
N PRO A 231 9.09 4.74 -9.82
CA PRO A 231 8.67 4.16 -11.08
C PRO A 231 7.64 3.05 -10.82
N PRO A 232 6.69 2.84 -11.75
CA PRO A 232 5.84 1.65 -11.71
C PRO A 232 6.65 0.36 -11.73
N VAL A 233 6.17 -0.64 -11.00
CA VAL A 233 6.73 -2.00 -11.01
C VAL A 233 6.08 -2.78 -12.14
N VAL A 234 6.88 -3.27 -13.07
CA VAL A 234 6.40 -4.14 -14.15
C VAL A 234 6.35 -5.57 -13.64
N ILE A 235 5.16 -6.17 -13.69
CA ILE A 235 4.93 -7.57 -13.33
C ILE A 235 4.55 -8.33 -14.59
N ASP A 236 5.23 -9.46 -14.80
CA ASP A 236 5.01 -10.33 -15.94
C ASP A 236 3.79 -11.22 -15.67
N ALA A 237 2.82 -11.20 -16.60
CA ALA A 237 1.64 -12.06 -16.61
C ALA A 237 1.60 -12.88 -17.91
N GLN A 238 0.67 -13.81 -18.02
CA GLN A 238 0.48 -14.61 -19.23
C GLN A 238 -0.98 -14.62 -19.67
N SER A 239 -1.22 -14.41 -20.95
CA SER A 239 -2.53 -14.51 -21.60
C SER A 239 -2.42 -15.48 -22.76
N GLY A 240 -3.15 -16.61 -22.71
CA GLY A 240 -3.15 -17.60 -23.79
C GLY A 240 -1.75 -18.08 -24.21
N GLY A 241 -0.83 -18.23 -23.25
CA GLY A 241 0.57 -18.61 -23.53
C GLY A 241 1.52 -17.43 -23.80
N LYS A 242 1.01 -16.24 -24.17
CA LYS A 242 1.80 -15.04 -24.44
C LYS A 242 2.15 -14.29 -23.15
N LEU A 243 3.43 -13.96 -22.99
CA LEU A 243 3.89 -13.09 -21.91
C LEU A 243 3.40 -11.66 -22.13
N ILE A 244 2.76 -11.07 -21.12
CA ILE A 244 2.38 -9.67 -21.09
C ILE A 244 3.02 -8.98 -19.88
N ARG A 245 3.18 -7.66 -19.96
CA ARG A 245 3.91 -6.87 -18.96
C ARG A 245 3.01 -5.76 -18.42
N GLU A 246 2.46 -5.97 -17.23
CA GLU A 246 1.53 -5.04 -16.59
C GLU A 246 2.30 -4.07 -15.69
N ALA A 247 1.99 -2.77 -15.72
CA ALA A 247 2.61 -1.83 -14.79
C ALA A 247 1.70 -1.59 -13.59
N HIS A 248 2.27 -1.83 -12.41
CA HIS A 248 1.60 -1.66 -11.15
C HIS A 248 2.23 -0.50 -10.36
N VAL A 249 1.37 0.27 -9.70
CA VAL A 249 1.74 1.32 -8.75
C VAL A 249 1.05 1.08 -7.43
N ASP A 250 1.32 1.98 -6.48
CA ASP A 250 0.72 1.95 -5.15
C ASP A 250 -0.79 1.75 -5.19
N GLY A 251 -1.28 0.77 -4.43
CA GLY A 251 -2.69 0.41 -4.39
C GLY A 251 -3.60 1.52 -3.86
N ALA A 252 -3.06 2.46 -3.08
CA ALA A 252 -3.81 3.59 -2.53
C ALA A 252 -4.38 4.50 -3.65
N THR A 253 -3.83 4.44 -4.86
CA THR A 253 -4.41 5.08 -6.06
C THR A 253 -5.78 4.51 -6.47
N SER A 254 -6.09 3.27 -6.08
CA SER A 254 -7.34 2.55 -6.39
C SER A 254 -8.19 2.20 -5.15
N GLY A 255 -7.65 2.42 -3.96
CA GLY A 255 -8.32 2.14 -2.68
C GLY A 255 -7.29 1.91 -1.58
N SER A 256 -7.40 2.65 -0.47
CA SER A 256 -6.39 2.65 0.60
C SER A 256 -6.65 1.62 1.70
N LEU A 257 -7.84 1.02 1.74
CA LEU A 257 -8.24 -0.10 2.60
C LEU A 257 -8.90 -1.19 1.74
N LEU A 258 -8.54 -2.45 1.97
CA LEU A 258 -9.14 -3.61 1.32
C LEU A 258 -10.03 -4.35 2.32
N VAL A 259 -11.28 -3.93 2.43
CA VAL A 259 -12.19 -4.38 3.49
C VAL A 259 -13.42 -5.05 2.89
N VAL A 260 -14.11 -4.31 2.03
CA VAL A 260 -15.35 -4.73 1.38
C VAL A 260 -15.28 -4.26 -0.09
N PRO A 261 -15.44 -5.15 -1.07
CA PRO A 261 -15.52 -4.76 -2.47
C PRO A 261 -16.68 -3.77 -2.72
N PRO A 262 -16.54 -2.86 -3.69
CA PRO A 262 -17.65 -2.00 -4.12
C PRO A 262 -18.91 -2.81 -4.45
N GLY A 263 -20.09 -2.31 -4.08
CA GLY A 263 -21.37 -2.97 -4.35
C GLY A 263 -21.80 -4.07 -3.38
N VAL A 264 -20.92 -4.53 -2.48
CA VAL A 264 -21.29 -5.59 -1.51
C VAL A 264 -22.35 -5.15 -0.49
N ILE A 265 -22.48 -3.84 -0.24
CA ILE A 265 -23.57 -3.30 0.58
C ILE A 265 -24.91 -3.38 -0.16
N THR A 266 -24.93 -3.30 -1.49
CA THR A 266 -26.17 -3.34 -2.28
C THR A 266 -26.53 -4.74 -2.76
N THR A 267 -25.57 -5.67 -2.82
CA THR A 267 -25.81 -7.07 -3.19
C THR A 267 -26.34 -7.89 -2.02
N SER A 268 -27.54 -8.46 -2.17
CA SER A 268 -28.15 -9.42 -1.25
C SER A 268 -27.35 -10.73 -1.21
N GLY A 269 -27.24 -11.38 -0.04
CA GLY A 269 -26.65 -12.73 0.08
C GLY A 269 -25.15 -12.76 0.39
N ILE A 270 -24.47 -11.60 0.45
CA ILE A 270 -23.09 -11.49 0.96
C ILE A 270 -23.15 -11.31 2.48
N GLY A 271 -23.78 -12.26 3.17
CA GLY A 271 -23.74 -12.36 4.63
C GLY A 271 -22.37 -12.88 5.05
N THR A 272 -21.70 -12.21 5.97
CA THR A 272 -20.33 -12.60 6.32
C THR A 272 -20.23 -13.14 7.72
N ASP A 273 -19.47 -14.23 7.85
CA ASP A 273 -19.04 -14.81 9.12
C ASP A 273 -17.98 -13.94 9.86
N VAL A 274 -17.69 -12.72 9.37
CA VAL A 274 -16.83 -11.73 10.04
C VAL A 274 -17.45 -11.32 11.36
N SER A 275 -16.83 -11.78 12.43
CA SER A 275 -17.21 -11.40 13.79
C SER A 275 -16.56 -10.09 14.21
N ASP A 276 -15.32 -9.86 13.79
CA ASP A 276 -14.56 -8.64 14.09
C ASP A 276 -13.89 -8.07 12.85
N LEU A 277 -14.15 -6.79 12.61
CA LEU A 277 -13.51 -5.99 11.58
C LEU A 277 -12.63 -4.93 12.22
N TYR A 278 -11.32 -5.10 12.08
CA TYR A 278 -10.30 -4.15 12.53
C TYR A 278 -9.77 -3.33 11.35
N LEU A 279 -9.84 -2.01 11.49
CA LEU A 279 -9.32 -1.03 10.56
C LEU A 279 -8.18 -0.28 11.23
N LEU A 280 -6.96 -0.57 10.81
CA LEU A 280 -5.77 0.14 11.26
C LEU A 280 -5.38 1.17 10.19
N VAL A 281 -5.83 2.40 10.39
CA VAL A 281 -5.53 3.52 9.51
C VAL A 281 -4.23 4.16 9.97
N ASN A 282 -3.20 4.13 9.13
CA ASN A 282 -1.90 4.70 9.46
C ASN A 282 -1.90 6.23 9.45
N GLY A 283 -2.88 6.89 8.82
CA GLY A 283 -2.95 8.35 8.76
C GLY A 283 -3.96 8.97 9.74
N GLN A 284 -4.05 10.30 9.68
CA GLN A 284 -5.15 11.04 10.27
C GLN A 284 -6.40 10.92 9.38
N LEU A 285 -7.58 10.85 10.00
CA LEU A 285 -8.86 10.93 9.27
C LEU A 285 -9.31 12.39 9.08
N GLY A 286 -8.67 13.33 9.77
CA GLY A 286 -8.92 14.77 9.66
C GLY A 286 -8.10 15.50 8.60
N GLY A 287 -8.27 16.81 8.53
CA GLY A 287 -7.44 17.69 7.72
C GLY A 287 -6.10 18.01 8.41
N ASP A 288 -4.99 17.77 7.73
CA ASP A 288 -3.67 18.29 8.13
C ASP A 288 -3.39 19.60 7.39
N PHE A 289 -3.63 20.76 8.00
CA PHE A 289 -3.40 22.04 7.33
C PHE A 289 -1.90 22.28 7.09
N LYS A 290 -1.51 22.38 5.81
CA LYS A 290 -0.13 22.64 5.42
C LYS A 290 -0.08 23.48 4.15
N ILE A 291 0.68 24.58 4.20
CA ILE A 291 1.01 25.36 3.00
C ILE A 291 2.03 24.56 2.19
N VAL A 292 1.65 24.13 0.99
CA VAL A 292 2.53 23.41 0.06
C VAL A 292 3.59 24.37 -0.47
N LYS A 293 4.85 24.12 -0.13
CA LYS A 293 6.01 24.83 -0.68
C LYS A 293 6.78 23.84 -1.57
N GLY A 294 6.96 24.15 -2.86
CA GLY A 294 7.75 23.32 -3.77
C GLY A 294 7.22 23.30 -5.21
N GLY A 295 7.93 22.56 -6.08
CA GLY A 295 7.57 22.39 -7.49
C GLY A 295 6.53 21.30 -7.73
N ILE A 296 6.38 20.88 -8.99
CA ILE A 296 5.32 19.94 -9.45
C ILE A 296 5.22 18.64 -8.63
N LEU A 297 6.36 18.13 -8.14
CA LEU A 297 6.41 16.91 -7.33
C LEU A 297 5.78 17.09 -5.93
N ALA A 298 6.00 18.25 -5.31
CA ALA A 298 5.41 18.55 -4.00
C ALA A 298 3.89 18.73 -4.12
N ILE A 299 3.43 19.35 -5.21
CA ILE A 299 2.02 19.51 -5.53
C ILE A 299 1.38 18.13 -5.80
N ALA A 300 2.00 17.30 -6.65
CA ALA A 300 1.50 15.96 -6.97
C ALA A 300 1.42 15.06 -5.72
N SER A 301 2.45 15.09 -4.87
CA SER A 301 2.45 14.34 -3.61
C SER A 301 1.35 14.82 -2.66
N ARG A 302 1.15 16.14 -2.51
CA ARG A 302 0.05 16.66 -1.68
C ARG A 302 -1.32 16.28 -2.23
N ALA A 303 -1.52 16.38 -3.55
CA ALA A 303 -2.76 15.99 -4.20
C ALA A 303 -3.06 14.50 -4.03
N PHE A 304 -2.02 13.65 -4.13
CA PHE A 304 -2.12 12.23 -3.84
C PHE A 304 -2.55 11.98 -2.39
N THR A 305 -1.86 12.57 -1.40
CA THR A 305 -2.24 12.46 0.01
C THR A 305 -3.69 12.89 0.25
N LEU A 306 -4.11 14.02 -0.33
CA LEU A 306 -5.48 14.52 -0.23
C LEU A 306 -6.51 13.51 -0.77
N ALA A 307 -6.28 12.99 -1.98
CA ALA A 307 -7.16 12.02 -2.62
C ALA A 307 -7.24 10.72 -1.79
N THR A 308 -6.10 10.22 -1.31
CA THR A 308 -6.06 9.01 -0.48
C THR A 308 -6.73 9.20 0.86
N ALA A 309 -6.57 10.37 1.52
CA ALA A 309 -7.23 10.65 2.80
C ALA A 309 -8.76 10.72 2.66
N ALA A 310 -9.25 11.32 1.57
CA ALA A 310 -10.68 11.31 1.24
C ALA A 310 -11.20 9.88 1.01
N ALA A 311 -10.45 9.06 0.25
CA ALA A 311 -10.82 7.67 0.01
C ALA A 311 -10.83 6.84 1.30
N VAL A 312 -9.85 7.00 2.19
CA VAL A 312 -9.81 6.29 3.49
C VAL A 312 -11.02 6.68 4.33
N ARG A 313 -11.36 7.97 4.45
CA ARG A 313 -12.55 8.41 5.18
C ARG A 313 -13.80 7.68 4.68
N GLU A 314 -14.01 7.67 3.37
CA GLU A 314 -15.18 7.01 2.80
C GLU A 314 -15.14 5.48 3.01
N GLN A 315 -13.98 4.84 2.83
CA GLN A 315 -13.84 3.41 3.07
C GLN A 315 -14.10 3.02 4.53
N THR A 316 -13.70 3.84 5.50
CA THR A 316 -14.01 3.60 6.92
C THR A 316 -15.51 3.74 7.22
N ALA A 317 -16.20 4.67 6.56
CA ALA A 317 -17.65 4.85 6.68
C ALA A 317 -18.43 3.72 6.00
N THR A 318 -18.06 3.36 4.77
CA THR A 318 -18.61 2.20 4.06
C THR A 318 -18.42 0.91 4.87
N ALA A 319 -17.23 0.67 5.43
CA ALA A 319 -16.96 -0.49 6.28
C ALA A 319 -17.81 -0.51 7.55
N TYR A 320 -18.11 0.65 8.14
CA TYR A 320 -18.99 0.77 9.29
C TYR A 320 -20.44 0.42 8.95
N LEU A 321 -20.97 0.94 7.84
CA LEU A 321 -22.32 0.63 7.36
C LEU A 321 -22.46 -0.86 7.04
N TRP A 322 -21.45 -1.44 6.40
CA TRP A 322 -21.39 -2.87 6.14
C TRP A 322 -21.38 -3.68 7.45
N SER A 323 -20.59 -3.26 8.44
CA SER A 323 -20.52 -3.94 9.74
C SER A 323 -21.87 -3.92 10.45
N LYS A 324 -22.58 -2.79 10.41
CA LYS A 324 -23.94 -2.65 10.95
C LYS A 324 -24.93 -3.57 10.23
N ARG A 325 -24.86 -3.66 8.91
CA ARG A 325 -25.76 -4.50 8.09
C ARG A 325 -25.58 -5.99 8.37
N TYR A 326 -24.34 -6.42 8.59
CA TYR A 326 -24.00 -7.85 8.71
C TYR A 326 -23.62 -8.30 10.13
N GLY A 327 -23.73 -7.42 11.13
CA GLY A 327 -23.53 -7.77 12.54
C GLY A 327 -22.07 -7.93 12.98
N ALA A 328 -21.10 -7.48 12.17
CA ALA A 328 -19.69 -7.50 12.54
C ALA A 328 -19.37 -6.41 13.58
N ARG A 329 -18.52 -6.72 14.56
CA ARG A 329 -17.98 -5.71 15.49
C ARG A 329 -16.96 -4.85 14.77
N TYR A 330 -17.21 -3.55 14.73
CA TYR A 330 -16.37 -2.57 14.09
C TYR A 330 -15.33 -2.00 15.05
N HIS A 331 -14.07 -2.00 14.63
CA HIS A 331 -12.95 -1.46 15.40
C HIS A 331 -12.08 -0.60 14.48
N LEU A 332 -11.95 0.68 14.79
CA LEU A 332 -11.15 1.63 14.02
C LEU A 332 -10.06 2.26 14.88
N SER A 333 -8.85 2.30 14.35
CA SER A 333 -7.67 2.92 14.96
C SER A 333 -7.03 3.84 13.92
N TYR A 334 -6.67 5.06 14.31
CA TYR A 334 -6.10 6.10 13.45
C TYR A 334 -5.31 7.11 14.27
N ILE A 335 -4.49 7.94 13.61
CA ILE A 335 -3.77 9.02 14.29
C ILE A 335 -4.78 10.09 14.72
N THR A 336 -4.97 10.24 16.03
CA THR A 336 -5.87 11.24 16.62
C THR A 336 -5.13 12.55 16.94
N SER A 337 -5.88 13.58 17.32
CA SER A 337 -5.34 14.88 17.75
C SER A 337 -4.43 14.83 18.98
N GLY A 338 -4.40 13.71 19.71
CA GLY A 338 -3.48 13.51 20.84
C GLY A 338 -2.02 13.26 20.44
N PHE A 339 -1.72 13.13 19.14
CA PHE A 339 -0.35 12.99 18.66
C PHE A 339 0.28 14.37 18.38
N GLU A 340 1.42 14.62 19.02
CA GLU A 340 2.23 15.80 18.75
C GLU A 340 3.32 15.48 17.71
N PRO A 341 3.22 16.00 16.47
CA PRO A 341 4.18 15.69 15.40
C PRO A 341 5.59 16.22 15.68
N GLY A 342 5.69 17.23 16.56
CA GLY A 342 6.93 17.96 16.84
C GLY A 342 7.29 18.94 15.70
N PRO A 343 8.57 19.30 15.54
CA PRO A 343 8.98 20.27 14.54
C PRO A 343 8.76 19.76 13.11
N PRO A 344 8.69 20.68 12.12
CA PRO A 344 8.64 20.31 10.70
C PRO A 344 9.76 19.35 10.33
N HIS A 345 9.41 18.26 9.66
CA HIS A 345 10.33 17.18 9.30
C HIS A 345 10.26 16.88 7.80
N LYS A 346 11.28 16.17 7.33
CA LYS A 346 11.33 15.63 5.96
C LYS A 346 10.62 14.27 5.93
N PRO A 347 10.12 13.81 4.76
CA PRO A 347 9.56 12.47 4.65
C PRO A 347 10.53 11.41 5.16
N PHE A 348 10.02 10.43 5.92
CA PHE A 348 10.79 9.35 6.54
C PHE A 348 11.86 9.84 7.53
N ASP A 349 11.56 10.92 8.27
CA ASP A 349 12.38 11.38 9.38
C ASP A 349 12.29 10.40 10.56
N THR A 350 13.45 9.90 10.99
CA THR A 350 13.53 8.87 12.02
C THR A 350 13.04 9.38 13.38
N ALA A 351 13.24 10.66 13.73
CA ALA A 351 12.76 11.18 15.00
C ALA A 351 11.24 11.31 15.03
N TYR A 352 10.63 11.75 13.92
CA TYR A 352 9.18 11.75 13.73
C TYR A 352 8.61 10.33 13.85
N MET A 353 9.14 9.37 13.08
CA MET A 353 8.64 8.00 13.10
C MET A 353 8.80 7.33 14.47
N ASN A 354 9.89 7.60 15.21
CA ASN A 354 10.04 7.09 16.58
C ASN A 354 8.99 7.67 17.54
N ARG A 355 8.68 8.97 17.45
CA ARG A 355 7.59 9.59 18.24
C ARG A 355 6.24 8.98 17.89
N LEU A 356 5.95 8.85 16.60
CA LEU A 356 4.69 8.29 16.13
C LEU A 356 4.54 6.80 16.49
N TYR A 357 5.63 6.05 16.44
CA TYR A 357 5.68 4.68 16.94
C TYR A 357 5.36 4.60 18.43
N ALA A 358 5.98 5.44 19.25
CA ALA A 358 5.72 5.47 20.69
C ALA A 358 4.26 5.85 20.99
N PHE A 359 3.70 6.80 20.25
CA PHE A 359 2.28 7.14 20.32
C PHE A 359 1.42 5.93 19.97
N GLY A 360 1.63 5.31 18.80
CA GLY A 360 0.91 4.10 18.38
C GLY A 360 1.00 2.98 19.41
N LEU A 361 2.19 2.73 19.98
CA LEU A 361 2.44 1.74 21.03
C LEU A 361 1.54 1.97 22.24
N SER A 362 1.43 3.21 22.72
CA SER A 362 0.56 3.56 23.83
C SER A 362 -0.93 3.31 23.52
N GLN A 363 -1.37 3.63 22.30
CA GLN A 363 -2.74 3.44 21.87
C GLN A 363 -3.10 1.95 21.75
N GLY A 364 -2.17 1.15 21.20
CA GLY A 364 -2.31 -0.30 21.09
C GLY A 364 -2.36 -0.99 22.45
N LEU A 365 -1.47 -0.60 23.37
CA LEU A 365 -1.45 -1.14 24.74
C LEU A 365 -2.76 -0.86 25.48
N ALA A 366 -3.31 0.34 25.29
CA ALA A 366 -4.61 0.74 25.84
C ALA A 366 -5.82 0.23 25.04
N GLN A 367 -5.60 -0.54 23.95
CA GLN A 367 -6.64 -1.08 23.07
C GLN A 367 -7.62 0.00 22.57
N LYS A 368 -7.09 1.15 22.16
CA LYS A 368 -7.88 2.32 21.71
C LYS A 368 -8.50 2.09 20.34
N TRP A 369 -9.57 1.31 20.31
CA TRP A 369 -10.43 1.06 19.15
C TRP A 369 -11.71 1.90 19.24
N ALA A 370 -11.99 2.67 18.20
CA ALA A 370 -13.27 3.37 18.03
C ALA A 370 -14.31 2.43 17.40
N SER A 371 -15.55 2.48 17.90
CA SER A 371 -16.66 1.65 17.43
C SER A 371 -17.44 2.26 16.25
N ALA A 372 -17.04 3.44 15.78
CA ALA A 372 -17.63 4.16 14.66
C ALA A 372 -16.59 5.11 14.03
N PRO A 373 -16.75 5.49 12.74
CA PRO A 373 -15.98 6.55 12.12
C PRO A 373 -16.33 7.92 12.77
N PRO A 374 -15.42 8.91 12.70
CA PRO A 374 -15.72 10.25 13.21
C PRO A 374 -16.84 10.92 12.41
N SER A 375 -17.73 11.65 13.09
CA SER A 375 -18.88 12.36 12.48
C SER A 375 -18.53 13.74 11.91
N GLY A 376 -17.26 14.16 12.00
CA GLY A 376 -16.71 15.44 11.56
C GLY A 376 -15.20 15.32 11.39
N ASP A 377 -14.47 16.42 11.30
CA ASP A 377 -13.00 16.38 11.27
C ASP A 377 -12.47 16.04 12.69
N PRO A 378 -11.89 14.85 12.93
CA PRO A 378 -11.43 14.44 14.26
C PRO A 378 -10.14 15.16 14.70
N VAL A 379 -9.57 16.01 13.84
CA VAL A 379 -8.36 16.79 14.10
C VAL A 379 -8.67 18.29 14.09
N ALA A 380 -9.91 18.69 13.79
CA ALA A 380 -10.34 20.08 13.96
C ALA A 380 -10.39 20.45 15.45
N PRO A 381 -10.02 21.70 15.80
CA PRO A 381 -10.04 22.20 17.18
C PRO A 381 -11.46 22.30 17.78
#